data_AF-A0A7W5Z1C3-F1
#
_entry.id   AF-A0A7W5Z1C3-F1
#
_cell.length_a   1.000
_cell.length_b   1.000
_cell.length_c   1.000
_cell.angle_alpha   90.00
_cell.angle_beta   90.00
_cell.angle_gamma   90.00
#
_symmetry.space_group_name_H-M   'P 1'
#
loop_
_entity.id
_entity.type
_entity.pdbx_description
1 polymer ?
#
loop_
_entity_poly.entity_id
_entity_poly.type
_entity_poly.pdbx_seq_one_letter_code
_entity_poly.pdbx_strand_id
1 'polypeptide(L)'
;MSALLFSALSRLRRLASLLRVGALSCAMLALSIPVAGIAPAIAQEEAAPVLRQPPPGYEKELLRLSEVLGSLAFLRTLCNAGDAQQWRERMAALMESEARDAEGRARIAGAFNQGYRAFSVTYRTCTPAAREAITRYLAEGERLTRAIAQRFGG
;
A
#
# COMPACT_ATOMS: atom_id res chain seq x y z
N MET A 1 21.14 15.37 33.10
CA MET A 1 19.89 15.30 33.90
C MET A 1 18.69 14.72 33.13
N SER A 2 18.86 13.93 32.06
CA SER A 2 17.71 13.55 31.18
C SER A 2 17.49 12.03 30.98
N ALA A 3 18.45 11.17 31.32
CA ALA A 3 18.34 9.71 31.12
C ALA A 3 17.51 8.99 32.21
N LEU A 4 17.49 9.53 33.43
CA LEU A 4 16.79 8.94 34.56
C LEU A 4 15.27 9.14 34.47
N LEU A 5 14.82 10.29 33.93
CA LEU A 5 13.40 10.59 33.71
C LEU A 5 12.76 9.66 32.66
N PHE A 6 13.46 9.39 31.56
CA PHE A 6 12.99 8.48 30.50
C PHE A 6 12.85 7.02 31.00
N SER A 7 13.77 6.60 31.87
CA SER A 7 13.75 5.26 32.49
C SER A 7 12.60 5.09 33.49
N ALA A 8 12.18 6.15 34.18
CA ALA A 8 11.04 6.11 35.11
C ALA A 8 9.70 6.03 34.36
N LEU A 9 9.52 6.85 33.33
CA LEU A 9 8.29 6.88 32.50
C LEU A 9 8.03 5.55 31.76
N SER A 10 9.08 4.88 31.29
CA SER A 10 8.96 3.59 30.62
C SER A 10 8.60 2.44 31.57
N ARG A 11 9.00 2.50 32.85
CA ARG A 11 8.61 1.52 33.88
C ARG A 11 7.15 1.67 34.28
N LEU A 12 6.62 2.89 34.40
CA LEU A 12 5.19 3.12 34.66
C LEU A 12 4.29 2.58 33.54
N ARG A 13 4.71 2.71 32.27
CA ARG A 13 3.94 2.18 31.13
C ARG A 13 3.87 0.65 31.10
N ARG A 14 4.89 -0.06 31.60
CA ARG A 14 4.90 -1.54 31.67
C ARG A 14 4.03 -2.09 32.79
N LEU A 15 3.87 -1.37 33.90
CA LEU A 15 2.98 -1.75 35.00
C LEU A 15 1.49 -1.75 34.61
N ALA A 16 1.08 -0.87 33.70
CA ALA A 16 -0.31 -0.81 33.21
C ALA A 16 -0.70 -1.95 32.25
N SER A 17 0.27 -2.68 31.68
CA SER A 17 -0.01 -3.78 30.74
C SER A 17 -0.12 -5.16 31.38
N LEU A 18 0.13 -5.29 32.69
CA LEU A 18 0.13 -6.58 33.39
C LEU A 18 -1.22 -6.95 34.02
N LEU A 19 -2.26 -6.10 33.92
CA LEU A 19 -3.60 -6.36 34.49
C LEU A 19 -4.60 -7.07 33.56
N ARG A 20 -4.19 -7.56 32.37
CA ARG A 20 -5.10 -8.27 31.45
C ARG A 20 -4.82 -9.76 31.27
N VAL A 21 -3.85 -10.32 32.00
CA VAL A 21 -3.49 -11.75 31.93
C VAL A 21 -3.94 -12.43 33.22
N GLY A 22 -5.23 -12.77 33.30
CA GLY A 22 -5.76 -13.41 34.51
C GLY A 22 -7.12 -14.02 34.29
N ALA A 23 -7.11 -15.35 34.16
CA ALA A 23 -8.23 -16.28 34.30
C ALA A 23 -9.26 -16.30 33.16
N LEU A 24 -9.22 -17.38 32.37
CA LEU A 24 -10.37 -18.27 32.14
C LEU A 24 -9.91 -19.46 31.30
N SER A 25 -9.33 -20.45 31.98
CA SER A 25 -9.22 -21.83 31.51
C SER A 25 -10.24 -22.66 32.29
N CYS A 26 -10.74 -23.72 31.65
CA CYS A 26 -11.64 -24.76 32.16
C CYS A 26 -13.15 -24.51 31.95
N ALA A 27 -13.67 -25.00 30.81
CA ALA A 27 -14.83 -25.90 30.76
C ALA A 27 -15.09 -26.28 29.28
N MET A 28 -14.47 -27.38 28.83
CA MET A 28 -14.98 -28.15 27.70
C MET A 28 -16.30 -28.79 28.15
N LEU A 29 -17.43 -28.12 27.92
CA LEU A 29 -18.72 -28.78 27.77
C LEU A 29 -19.19 -28.57 26.34
N ALA A 30 -19.16 -29.66 25.57
CA ALA A 30 -19.79 -29.75 24.27
C ALA A 30 -21.30 -29.52 24.43
N LEU A 31 -21.76 -28.33 24.06
CA LEU A 31 -23.17 -28.04 23.84
C LEU A 31 -23.35 -27.80 22.34
N SER A 32 -23.87 -28.81 21.65
CA SER A 32 -24.27 -28.72 20.24
C SER A 32 -25.47 -27.78 20.12
N ILE A 33 -25.22 -26.49 19.94
CA ILE A 33 -26.27 -25.52 19.60
C ILE A 33 -26.49 -25.63 18.08
N PRO A 34 -27.68 -26.02 17.60
CA PRO A 34 -28.01 -25.85 16.19
C PRO A 34 -28.13 -24.35 15.96
N VAL A 35 -27.15 -23.75 15.28
CA VAL A 35 -27.28 -22.39 14.76
C VAL A 35 -28.30 -22.47 13.63
N ALA A 36 -29.57 -22.33 14.00
CA ALA A 36 -30.63 -21.99 13.07
C ALA A 36 -30.27 -20.61 12.49
N GLY A 37 -30.09 -20.57 11.17
CA GLY A 37 -29.62 -19.41 10.44
C GLY A 37 -30.52 -18.19 10.66
N ILE A 38 -30.02 -17.22 11.40
CA ILE A 38 -30.47 -15.83 11.30
C ILE A 38 -29.46 -15.18 10.35
N ALA A 39 -29.78 -15.21 9.06
CA ALA A 39 -29.06 -14.38 8.10
C ALA A 39 -29.34 -12.92 8.47
N PRO A 40 -28.31 -12.08 8.73
CA PRO A 40 -28.55 -10.65 8.83
C PRO A 40 -29.02 -10.18 7.45
N ALA A 41 -30.22 -9.61 7.39
CA ALA A 41 -30.67 -8.86 6.23
C ALA A 41 -29.74 -7.65 6.08
N ILE A 42 -28.71 -7.79 5.25
CA ILE A 42 -27.91 -6.66 4.81
C ILE A 42 -28.86 -5.83 3.95
N ALA A 43 -29.32 -4.69 4.49
CA ALA A 43 -30.00 -3.69 3.69
C ALA A 43 -29.04 -3.30 2.57
N GLN A 44 -29.35 -3.72 1.34
CA GLN A 44 -28.70 -3.20 0.15
C GLN A 44 -29.16 -1.75 0.03
N GLU A 45 -28.37 -0.83 0.57
CA GLU A 45 -28.45 0.57 0.19
C GLU A 45 -28.03 0.62 -1.28
N GLU A 46 -29.05 0.70 -2.15
CA GLU A 46 -28.89 0.82 -3.58
C GLU A 46 -28.19 2.16 -3.85
N ALA A 47 -26.86 2.11 -3.95
CA ALA A 47 -26.04 3.27 -4.20
C ALA A 47 -26.54 3.94 -5.48
N ALA A 48 -27.04 5.17 -5.34
CA ALA A 48 -27.43 6.00 -6.47
C ALA A 48 -26.28 6.01 -7.50
N PRO A 49 -26.57 5.96 -8.82
CA PRO A 49 -25.54 5.86 -9.83
C PRO A 49 -24.61 7.07 -9.73
N VAL A 50 -23.39 6.84 -9.23
CA VAL A 50 -22.32 7.82 -9.25
C VAL A 50 -22.01 8.07 -10.72
N LEU A 51 -22.25 9.30 -11.19
CA LEU A 51 -21.84 9.74 -12.52
C LEU A 51 -20.32 9.64 -12.58
N ARG A 52 -19.82 8.52 -13.12
CA ARG A 52 -18.39 8.28 -13.28
C ARG A 52 -17.85 9.29 -14.27
N GLN A 53 -16.83 10.03 -13.86
CA GLN A 53 -16.11 10.88 -14.81
C GLN A 53 -15.45 9.98 -15.84
N PRO A 54 -15.51 10.34 -17.14
CA PRO A 54 -14.77 9.60 -18.15
C PRO A 54 -13.28 9.59 -17.78
N PRO A 55 -12.60 8.46 -18.02
CA PRO A 55 -11.18 8.36 -17.72
C PRO A 55 -10.38 9.41 -18.51
N PRO A 56 -9.30 9.94 -17.92
CA PRO A 56 -8.44 10.85 -18.66
C PRO A 56 -7.82 10.15 -19.87
N GLY A 57 -7.56 10.90 -20.94
CA GLY A 57 -6.95 10.37 -22.17
C GLY A 57 -5.55 9.77 -21.97
N TYR A 58 -4.94 9.99 -20.80
CA TYR A 58 -3.63 9.48 -20.39
C TYR A 58 -3.69 8.41 -19.29
N GLU A 59 -4.88 7.88 -18.95
CA GLU A 59 -5.03 6.93 -17.85
C GLU A 59 -4.12 5.70 -18.02
N LYS A 60 -3.93 5.21 -19.25
CA LYS A 60 -3.03 4.07 -19.51
C LYS A 60 -1.59 4.38 -19.12
N GLU A 61 -1.08 5.54 -19.52
CA GLU A 61 0.26 6.00 -19.17
C GLU A 61 0.41 6.20 -17.66
N LEU A 62 -0.64 6.70 -17.00
CA LEU A 62 -0.68 6.88 -15.55
C LEU A 62 -0.62 5.55 -14.78
N LEU A 63 -1.41 4.56 -15.20
CA LEU A 63 -1.40 3.23 -14.59
C LEU A 63 -0.03 2.56 -14.81
N ARG A 64 0.55 2.69 -16.00
CA ARG A 64 1.89 2.17 -16.27
C ARG A 64 2.96 2.87 -15.41
N LEU A 65 2.88 4.19 -15.24
CA LEU A 65 3.78 4.94 -14.36
C LEU A 65 3.65 4.45 -12.91
N SER A 66 2.42 4.21 -12.44
CA SER A 66 2.16 3.68 -11.10
C SER A 66 2.83 2.32 -10.88
N GLU A 67 2.74 1.42 -11.87
CA GLU A 67 3.43 0.11 -11.85
C GLU A 67 4.96 0.24 -11.81
N VAL A 68 5.51 1.19 -12.57
CA VAL A 68 6.95 1.50 -12.57
C VAL A 68 7.40 2.00 -11.19
N LEU A 69 6.63 2.89 -10.56
CA LEU A 69 6.92 3.36 -9.20
C LEU A 69 6.88 2.23 -8.18
N GLY A 70 5.93 1.30 -8.30
CA GLY A 70 5.85 0.11 -7.44
C GLY A 70 7.07 -0.80 -7.56
N SER A 71 7.49 -1.03 -8.80
CA SER A 71 8.70 -1.81 -9.12
C SER A 71 9.95 -1.19 -8.50
N LEU A 72 10.12 0.13 -8.66
CA LEU A 72 11.26 0.87 -8.11
C LEU A 72 11.22 0.92 -6.58
N ALA A 73 10.05 1.10 -5.98
CA ALA A 73 9.89 1.09 -4.53
C ALA A 73 10.38 -0.22 -3.90
N PHE A 74 10.08 -1.37 -4.53
CA PHE A 74 10.60 -2.65 -4.07
C PHE A 74 12.11 -2.78 -4.34
N LEU A 75 12.52 -2.67 -5.61
CA LEU A 75 13.89 -2.98 -6.03
C LEU A 75 14.93 -2.09 -5.35
N ARG A 76 14.62 -0.80 -5.18
CA ARG A 76 15.56 0.15 -4.55
C ARG A 76 15.66 -0.04 -3.05
N THR A 77 14.56 -0.45 -2.39
CA THR A 77 14.60 -0.90 -1.00
C THR A 77 15.47 -2.16 -0.87
N LEU A 78 15.25 -3.16 -1.73
CA LEU A 78 16.01 -4.41 -1.73
C LEU A 78 17.53 -4.19 -1.91
N CYS A 79 17.89 -3.20 -2.72
CA CYS A 79 19.28 -2.84 -3.00
C CYS A 79 19.87 -1.78 -2.07
N ASN A 80 19.18 -1.41 -0.98
CA ASN A 80 19.62 -0.39 -0.02
C ASN A 80 20.02 0.95 -0.69
N ALA A 81 19.30 1.35 -1.74
CA ALA A 81 19.55 2.63 -2.38
C ALA A 81 19.16 3.78 -1.44
N GLY A 82 19.97 4.84 -1.38
CA GLY A 82 19.77 5.95 -0.45
C GLY A 82 18.47 6.75 -0.66
N ASP A 83 17.80 6.55 -1.78
CA ASP A 83 16.55 7.21 -2.15
C ASP A 83 15.34 6.25 -2.12
N ALA A 84 15.47 5.04 -1.55
CA ALA A 84 14.42 4.02 -1.63
C ALA A 84 13.05 4.50 -1.13
N GLN A 85 13.04 5.39 -0.13
CA GLN A 85 11.81 5.96 0.43
C GLN A 85 11.09 6.89 -0.55
N GLN A 86 11.81 7.62 -1.40
CA GLN A 86 11.24 8.64 -2.30
C GLN A 86 10.20 8.06 -3.26
N TRP A 87 10.31 6.76 -3.59
CA TRP A 87 9.44 6.12 -4.57
C TRP A 87 8.02 5.91 -4.03
N ARG A 88 7.88 5.68 -2.72
CA ARG A 88 6.57 5.65 -2.05
C ARG A 88 5.97 7.06 -1.94
N GLU A 89 6.80 8.07 -1.70
CA GLU A 89 6.38 9.47 -1.64
C GLU A 89 5.90 9.97 -3.01
N ARG A 90 6.61 9.60 -4.09
CA ARG A 90 6.18 9.88 -5.47
C ARG A 90 4.84 9.25 -5.80
N MET A 91 4.61 8.01 -5.34
CA MET A 91 3.31 7.36 -5.51
C MET A 91 2.21 8.08 -4.72
N ALA A 92 2.49 8.54 -3.51
CA ALA A 92 1.55 9.33 -2.72
C ALA A 92 1.20 10.65 -3.43
N ALA A 93 2.20 11.36 -3.94
CA ALA A 93 2.00 12.59 -4.72
C ALA A 93 1.18 12.33 -5.99
N LEU A 94 1.43 11.22 -6.69
CA LEU A 94 0.67 10.83 -7.87
C LEU A 94 -0.80 10.55 -7.55
N MET A 95 -1.08 9.87 -6.42
CA MET A 95 -2.45 9.65 -5.98
C MET A 95 -3.16 10.96 -5.63
N GLU A 96 -2.47 11.88 -4.99
CA GLU A 96 -3.04 13.18 -4.62
C GLU A 96 -3.37 14.03 -5.86
N SER A 97 -2.54 14.01 -6.89
CA SER A 97 -2.77 14.85 -8.09
C SER A 97 -3.73 14.21 -9.10
N GLU A 98 -3.71 12.88 -9.25
CA GLU A 98 -4.40 12.23 -10.38
C GLU A 98 -5.64 11.42 -9.99
N ALA A 99 -5.79 11.03 -8.72
CA ALA A 99 -6.95 10.22 -8.32
C ALA A 99 -8.21 11.09 -8.21
N ARG A 100 -9.10 10.98 -9.20
CA ARG A 100 -10.33 11.78 -9.30
C ARG A 100 -11.46 11.30 -8.40
N ASP A 101 -11.50 9.99 -8.15
CA ASP A 101 -12.50 9.32 -7.31
C ASP A 101 -11.89 8.08 -6.64
N ALA A 102 -12.67 7.43 -5.77
CA ALA A 102 -12.23 6.24 -5.04
C ALA A 102 -11.87 5.06 -5.98
N GLU A 103 -12.57 4.93 -7.12
CA GLU A 103 -12.33 3.87 -8.10
C GLU A 103 -10.98 4.10 -8.81
N GLY A 104 -10.72 5.32 -9.28
CA GLY A 104 -9.45 5.73 -9.88
C GLY A 104 -8.29 5.58 -8.90
N ARG A 105 -8.48 5.98 -7.63
CA ARG A 105 -7.47 5.76 -6.58
C ARG A 105 -7.15 4.27 -6.42
N ALA A 106 -8.18 3.41 -6.44
CA ALA A 106 -8.00 1.96 -6.36
C ALA A 106 -7.27 1.39 -7.58
N ARG A 107 -7.55 1.88 -8.80
CA ARG A 107 -6.84 1.47 -10.03
C ARG A 107 -5.36 1.84 -9.98
N ILE A 108 -5.04 3.09 -9.63
CA ILE A 108 -3.65 3.59 -9.51
C ILE A 108 -2.90 2.78 -8.43
N ALA A 109 -3.49 2.60 -7.24
CA ALA A 109 -2.91 1.80 -6.18
C ALA A 109 -2.73 0.32 -6.58
N GLY A 110 -3.70 -0.24 -7.31
CA GLY A 110 -3.64 -1.59 -7.86
C GLY A 110 -2.43 -1.80 -8.78
N ALA A 111 -2.19 -0.86 -9.70
CA ALA A 111 -1.05 -0.89 -10.62
C ALA A 111 0.29 -0.78 -9.86
N PHE A 112 0.40 0.11 -8.86
CA PHE A 112 1.57 0.16 -7.99
C PHE A 112 1.84 -1.18 -7.30
N ASN A 113 0.80 -1.76 -6.71
CA ASN A 113 0.91 -3.05 -6.01
C ASN A 113 1.31 -4.19 -6.95
N GLN A 114 0.84 -4.17 -8.20
CA GLN A 114 1.27 -5.11 -9.24
C GLN A 114 2.77 -5.02 -9.47
N GLY A 115 3.31 -3.81 -9.72
CA GLY A 115 4.74 -3.62 -9.98
C GLY A 115 5.61 -4.00 -8.78
N TYR A 116 5.17 -3.67 -7.56
CA TYR A 116 5.85 -4.09 -6.34
C TYR A 116 5.90 -5.61 -6.23
N ARG A 117 4.76 -6.28 -6.45
CA ARG A 117 4.64 -7.74 -6.33
C ARG A 117 5.48 -8.48 -7.37
N ALA A 118 5.57 -7.95 -8.59
CA ALA A 118 6.32 -8.55 -9.71
C ALA A 118 7.77 -8.91 -9.34
N PHE A 119 8.39 -8.13 -8.46
CA PHE A 119 9.76 -8.39 -8.00
C PHE A 119 9.85 -9.01 -6.61
N SER A 120 8.89 -8.73 -5.71
CA SER A 120 8.91 -9.25 -4.35
C SER A 120 8.84 -10.77 -4.25
N VAL A 121 8.18 -11.41 -5.22
CA VAL A 121 8.07 -12.87 -5.26
C VAL A 121 9.38 -13.53 -5.67
N THR A 122 10.16 -12.89 -6.56
CA THR A 122 11.34 -13.48 -7.20
C THR A 122 12.66 -13.11 -6.51
N TYR A 123 12.77 -11.90 -5.96
CA TYR A 123 14.03 -11.43 -5.37
C TYR A 123 13.96 -11.33 -3.84
N ARG A 124 15.01 -11.80 -3.18
CA ARG A 124 15.22 -11.69 -1.72
C ARG A 124 16.55 -11.03 -1.35
N THR A 125 17.46 -10.93 -2.31
CA THR A 125 18.73 -10.19 -2.20
C THR A 125 18.95 -9.40 -3.49
N CYS A 126 19.76 -8.33 -3.42
CA CYS A 126 20.05 -7.49 -4.57
C CYS A 126 21.03 -8.15 -5.55
N THR A 127 20.50 -8.69 -6.65
CA THR A 127 21.27 -9.36 -7.72
C THR A 127 21.66 -8.38 -8.85
N PRO A 128 22.59 -8.75 -9.74
CA PRO A 128 22.86 -7.97 -10.96
C PRO A 128 21.61 -7.76 -11.82
N ALA A 129 20.76 -8.78 -11.97
CA ALA A 129 19.50 -8.68 -12.70
C ALA A 129 18.50 -7.70 -12.05
N ALA A 130 18.46 -7.64 -10.72
CA ALA A 130 17.67 -6.65 -10.00
C ALA A 130 18.18 -5.21 -10.24
N ARG A 131 19.51 -5.01 -10.25
CA ARG A 131 20.12 -3.72 -10.59
C ARG A 131 19.84 -3.29 -12.03
N GLU A 132 19.91 -4.21 -12.97
CA GLU A 132 19.56 -3.94 -14.36
C GLU A 132 18.08 -3.56 -14.51
N ALA A 133 17.19 -4.26 -13.79
CA ALA A 133 15.79 -3.89 -13.74
C ALA A 133 15.59 -2.45 -13.22
N ILE A 134 16.29 -2.05 -12.16
CA ILE A 134 16.25 -0.65 -11.68
C ILE A 134 16.58 0.33 -12.80
N THR A 135 17.69 0.12 -13.54
CA THR A 135 18.09 0.99 -14.64
C THR A 135 17.01 1.10 -15.71
N ARG A 136 16.41 -0.02 -16.12
CA ARG A 136 15.34 -0.05 -17.12
C ARG A 136 14.09 0.70 -16.66
N TYR A 137 13.66 0.47 -15.42
CA TYR A 137 12.45 1.08 -14.87
C TYR A 137 12.62 2.58 -14.59
N LEU A 138 13.83 3.05 -14.26
CA LEU A 138 14.13 4.48 -14.18
C LEU A 138 13.94 5.17 -15.54
N ALA A 139 14.54 4.62 -16.59
CA ALA A 139 14.42 5.15 -17.95
C ALA A 139 12.96 5.12 -18.45
N GLU A 140 12.21 4.06 -18.12
CA GLU A 140 10.80 3.97 -18.46
C GLU A 140 9.97 5.04 -17.73
N GLY A 141 10.16 5.21 -16.43
CA GLY A 141 9.45 6.22 -15.64
C GLY A 141 9.68 7.64 -16.17
N GLU A 142 10.92 7.96 -16.51
CA GLU A 142 11.29 9.25 -17.12
C GLU A 142 10.57 9.48 -18.47
N ARG A 143 10.52 8.45 -19.32
CA ARG A 143 9.80 8.50 -20.61
C ARG A 143 8.30 8.69 -20.40
N LEU A 144 7.68 7.99 -19.45
CA LEU A 144 6.25 8.10 -19.16
C LEU A 144 5.88 9.49 -18.66
N THR A 145 6.61 10.01 -17.67
CA THR A 145 6.36 11.36 -17.13
C THR A 145 6.49 12.42 -18.21
N ARG A 146 7.51 12.34 -19.07
CA ARG A 146 7.62 13.25 -20.23
C ARG A 146 6.47 13.11 -21.21
N ALA A 147 6.08 11.88 -21.55
CA ALA A 147 5.00 11.64 -22.50
C ALA A 147 3.66 12.19 -21.99
N ILE A 148 3.39 12.08 -20.68
CA ILE A 148 2.21 12.66 -20.04
C ILE A 148 2.30 14.20 -20.10
N ALA A 149 3.40 14.79 -19.64
CA ALA A 149 3.57 16.24 -19.61
C ALA A 149 3.51 16.88 -21.01
N GLN A 150 4.14 16.28 -22.02
CA GLN A 150 4.17 16.83 -23.38
C GLN A 150 2.80 16.82 -24.07
N ARG A 151 1.96 15.84 -23.75
CA ARG A 151 0.67 15.64 -24.44
C ARG A 151 -0.51 16.23 -23.66
N PHE A 152 -0.37 16.38 -22.35
CA PHE A 152 -1.48 16.71 -21.46
C PHE A 152 -1.13 17.79 -20.42
N GLY A 153 0.06 18.40 -20.49
CA GLY A 153 0.63 19.24 -19.44
C GLY A 153 0.20 20.71 -19.35
N GLY A 154 -0.75 21.16 -20.18
CA GLY A 154 -1.47 22.45 -20.01
C GLY A 154 -0.62 23.71 -20.08
#